data_AF-A0A2D3VXH1-F1
#
_entry.id   AF-A0A2D3VXH1-F1
#
_cell.length_a   1.000
_cell.length_b   1.000
_cell.length_c   1.000
_cell.angle_alpha   90.00
_cell.angle_beta   90.00
_cell.angle_gamma   90.00
#
_symmetry.space_group_name_H-M   'P 1'
#
loop_
_entity.id
_entity.type
_entity.pdbx_description
1 polymer ?
#
loop_
_entity_poly.entity_id
_entity_poly.type
_entity_poly.pdbx_seq_one_letter_code
_entity_poly.pdbx_strand_id
1 'polypeptide(L)' 'NIHIYGRITALADVFDALGSDRVYKKAWDNEKIFTFFKEQKGKHFDPQLIDIFFENLDEFLNIQAKFKDISSV' A
#
# COMPACT_ATOMS: atom_id res chain seq x y z
N ASN A 1 -14.48 16.13 3.69
CA ASN A 1 -14.29 15.97 2.24
C ASN A 1 -12.80 16.17 1.94
N ILE A 2 -12.08 15.10 1.60
CA ILE A 2 -10.61 15.12 1.38
C ILE A 2 -10.36 15.22 -0.13
N HIS A 3 -9.43 16.08 -0.54
CA HIS A 3 -9.08 16.23 -1.96
C HIS A 3 -8.60 14.89 -2.57
N ILE A 4 -8.85 14.64 -3.87
CA ILE A 4 -8.47 13.38 -4.53
C ILE A 4 -6.98 13.05 -4.39
N TYR A 5 -6.10 14.04 -4.54
CA TYR A 5 -4.66 13.86 -4.36
C TYR A 5 -4.30 13.34 -2.95
N GLY A 6 -4.95 13.86 -1.90
CA GLY A 6 -4.71 13.39 -0.53
C GLY A 6 -5.14 11.93 -0.32
N ARG A 7 -6.24 11.51 -0.96
CA ARG A 7 -6.73 10.13 -0.89
C ARG A 7 -5.79 9.16 -1.62
N ILE A 8 -5.30 9.55 -2.80
CA ILE A 8 -4.32 8.76 -3.58
C ILE A 8 -3.02 8.63 -2.81
N THR A 9 -2.47 9.74 -2.30
CA THR A 9 -1.22 9.72 -1.54
C THR A 9 -1.36 8.90 -0.27
N ALA A 10 -2.48 8.99 0.46
CA ALA A 10 -2.70 8.19 1.67
C ALA A 10 -2.71 6.67 1.38
N LEU A 11 -3.33 6.24 0.26
CA LEU A 11 -3.30 4.84 -0.15
C LEU A 11 -1.87 4.38 -0.43
N ALA A 12 -1.14 5.14 -1.27
CA ALA A 12 0.22 4.80 -1.67
C ALA A 12 1.19 4.78 -0.48
N ASP A 13 1.13 5.79 0.39
CA ASP A 13 1.97 5.92 1.59
C ASP A 13 1.76 4.75 2.55
N VAL A 14 0.51 4.36 2.82
CA VAL A 14 0.24 3.23 3.71
C VAL A 14 0.66 1.90 3.09
N PHE A 15 0.48 1.70 1.78
CA PHE A 15 0.93 0.48 1.11
C PHE A 15 2.45 0.33 1.21
N ASP A 16 3.20 1.37 0.86
CA ASP A 16 4.66 1.40 0.93
C ASP A 16 5.15 1.22 2.38
N ALA A 17 4.54 1.94 3.33
CA ALA A 17 4.88 1.87 4.74
C ALA A 17 4.70 0.47 5.36
N LEU A 18 3.70 -0.28 4.91
CA LEU A 18 3.43 -1.64 5.40
C LEU A 18 4.28 -2.70 4.67
N GLY A 19 4.61 -2.47 3.40
CA GLY A 19 5.37 -3.40 2.57
C GLY A 19 6.89 -3.28 2.67
N SER A 20 7.40 -2.22 3.30
CA SER A 20 8.84 -1.96 3.44
C SER A 20 9.37 -2.33 4.84
N ASP A 21 10.56 -2.93 4.89
CA ASP A 21 11.26 -3.18 6.14
C ASP A 21 11.70 -1.86 6.78
N ARG A 22 11.47 -1.72 8.08
CA ARG A 22 11.94 -0.60 8.88
C ARG A 22 12.89 -1.13 9.95
N VAL A 23 13.84 -0.30 10.39
CA VAL A 23 14.86 -0.62 11.42
C VAL A 23 14.27 -1.33 12.64
N TYR A 24 13.01 -1.03 12.99
CA TYR A 24 12.32 -1.55 14.17
C TYR A 24 11.08 -2.41 13.86
N LYS A 25 10.76 -2.65 12.58
CA LYS A 25 9.53 -3.34 12.17
C LYS A 25 9.72 -4.02 10.83
N LYS A 26 9.56 -5.35 10.79
CA LYS A 26 9.54 -6.10 9.54
C LYS A 26 8.35 -5.71 8.68
N ALA A 27 8.55 -5.73 7.37
CA ALA A 27 7.50 -5.64 6.38
C ALA A 27 6.39 -6.65 6.68
N TRP A 28 5.15 -6.26 6.40
CA TRP A 28 4.02 -7.17 6.44
C TRP A 28 4.00 -8.03 5.17
N ASP A 29 3.54 -9.27 5.31
CA ASP A 29 3.26 -10.10 4.15
C ASP A 29 2.14 -9.47 3.31
N ASN A 30 2.25 -9.60 2.00
CA ASN A 30 1.30 -9.03 1.04
C ASN A 30 -0.15 -9.43 1.33
N GLU A 31 -0.40 -10.70 1.68
CA GLU A 31 -1.76 -11.17 2.04
C GLU A 31 -2.37 -10.39 3.21
N LYS A 32 -1.54 -10.04 4.21
CA LYS A 32 -1.97 -9.27 5.37
C LYS A 32 -2.28 -7.83 4.99
N ILE A 33 -1.45 -7.23 4.13
CA ILE A 33 -1.68 -5.88 3.58
C ILE A 33 -3.00 -5.87 2.79
N PHE A 34 -3.22 -6.85 1.91
CA PHE A 34 -4.42 -6.92 1.09
C PHE A 34 -5.69 -7.10 1.92
N THR A 35 -5.62 -7.95 2.95
CA THR A 35 -6.73 -8.12 3.90
C THR A 35 -7.05 -6.81 4.59
N PHE A 36 -6.04 -6.10 5.09
CA PHE A 36 -6.21 -4.79 5.71
C PHE A 36 -6.86 -3.77 4.76
N PHE A 37 -6.41 -3.68 3.50
CA PHE A 37 -6.98 -2.75 2.52
C PHE A 37 -8.46 -3.07 2.22
N LYS A 38 -8.81 -4.37 2.11
CA LYS A 38 -10.21 -4.81 1.94
C LYS A 38 -11.08 -4.43 3.15
N GLU A 39 -10.58 -4.63 4.37
CA GLU A 39 -11.30 -4.31 5.61
C GLU A 39 -11.51 -2.80 5.83
N GLN A 40 -10.58 -1.99 5.33
CA GLN A 40 -10.59 -0.53 5.46
C GLN A 40 -11.26 0.20 4.28
N LYS A 41 -11.69 -0.53 3.24
CA LYS A 41 -12.45 -0.01 2.10
C LYS A 41 -13.72 0.70 2.58
N GLY A 42 -13.86 1.98 2.23
CA GLY A 42 -15.01 2.81 2.63
C GLY A 42 -14.99 3.28 4.09
N LYS A 43 -13.95 2.95 4.86
CA LYS A 43 -13.72 3.44 6.22
C LYS A 43 -12.58 4.44 6.23
N HIS A 44 -11.36 3.94 6.05
CA HIS A 44 -10.15 4.75 6.02
C HIS A 44 -9.78 5.16 4.59
N PHE A 45 -10.05 4.28 3.62
CA PHE A 45 -9.71 4.49 2.22
C PHE A 45 -10.95 4.69 1.36
N ASP A 46 -10.77 5.45 0.29
CA ASP A 46 -11.77 5.61 -0.75
C ASP A 46 -12.08 4.25 -1.42
N PRO A 47 -13.35 3.80 -1.44
CA PRO A 47 -13.73 2.55 -2.07
C PRO A 47 -13.24 2.40 -3.52
N GLN A 48 -13.31 3.47 -4.31
CA GLN A 48 -12.94 3.43 -5.72
C GLN A 48 -11.44 3.27 -5.90
N LEU A 49 -10.63 3.90 -5.05
CA LEU A 49 -9.18 3.77 -5.11
C LEU A 49 -8.71 2.39 -4.67
N ILE A 50 -9.40 1.77 -3.70
CA ILE A 50 -9.12 0.38 -3.32
C ILE A 50 -9.43 -0.58 -4.46
N ASP A 51 -10.53 -0.37 -5.19
CA ASP A 51 -10.86 -1.20 -6.37
C ASP A 51 -9.79 -1.06 -7.46
N ILE A 52 -9.41 0.17 -7.81
CA ILE A 52 -8.33 0.44 -8.77
C ILE A 52 -7.00 -0.19 -8.32
N PHE A 53 -6.67 -0.12 -7.03
CA PHE A 53 -5.46 -0.76 -6.50
C PHE A 53 -5.46 -2.27 -6.74
N PHE A 54 -6.58 -2.95 -6.49
CA PHE A 54 -6.67 -4.40 -6.72
C PHE A 54 -6.75 -4.79 -8.19
N GLU A 55 -7.35 -3.95 -9.04
CA GLU A 55 -7.36 -4.14 -10.50
C GLU A 55 -5.97 -4.00 -11.13
N ASN A 56 -5.06 -3.24 -10.49
CA ASN A 56 -3.71 -2.97 -10.98
C ASN A 56 -2.62 -3.54 -10.05
N LEU A 57 -2.97 -4.53 -9.23
CA LEU A 57 -2.12 -5.02 -8.14
C LEU A 57 -0.72 -5.46 -8.61
N ASP A 58 -0.65 -6.12 -9.77
CA ASP A 58 0.61 -6.59 -10.34
C ASP A 58 1.58 -5.42 -10.63
N GLU A 59 1.07 -4.26 -11.04
CA GLU A 59 1.89 -3.07 -11.28
C GLU A 59 2.46 -2.51 -9.96
N PHE A 60 1.65 -2.44 -8.91
CA PHE A 60 2.11 -2.04 -7.57
C PHE A 60 3.20 -2.97 -7.05
N LEU A 61 3.01 -4.28 -7.18
CA LEU A 61 3.99 -5.28 -6.74
C LEU A 61 5.29 -5.20 -7.56
N ASN A 62 5.19 -4.99 -8.88
CA ASN A 62 6.35 -4.80 -9.73
C ASN A 62 7.16 -3.54 -9.36
N ILE A 63 6.49 -2.43 -9.07
CA ILE A 63 7.14 -1.19 -8.63
C ILE A 63 7.82 -1.42 -7.27
N GLN A 64 7.12 -1.99 -6.29
CA GLN A 64 7.69 -2.30 -4.98
C GLN A 64 8.92 -3.21 -5.10
N ALA A 65 8.85 -4.27 -5.91
CA ALA A 65 9.97 -5.18 -6.12
C ALA A 65 11.16 -4.48 -6.80
N LYS A 66 10.90 -3.60 -7.76
CA LYS A 66 11.94 -2.85 -8.50
C LYS A 66 12.67 -1.83 -7.65
N PHE A 67 11.97 -1.20 -6.71
CA PHE A 67 12.51 -0.13 -5.87
C PHE A 67 12.70 -0.53 -4.40
N LYS A 68 12.69 -1.83 -4.11
CA LYS A 68 12.99 -2.33 -2.76
C LYS A 68 14.34 -1.78 -2.31
N ASP A 69 14.35 -1.15 -1.14
CA ASP A 69 15.57 -0.63 -0.55
C ASP A 69 16.58 -1.76 -0.39
N ILE A 70 17.77 -1.56 -0.95
CA ILE A 70 18.93 -2.39 -0.64
C ILE A 70 19.21 -2.11 0.82
N SER A 71 18.87 -3.04 1.70
CA SER A 71 19.29 -2.97 3.10
C SER A 71 20.81 -2.86 3.09
N SER A 72 21.34 -1.67 3.40
CA SER A 72 22.75 -1.48 3.65
C SER A 72 23.11 -2.33 4.86
N VAL A 73 23.79 -3.44 4.58
CA VAL A 73 24.43 -4.32 5.57
C VAL A 73 25.38 -3.51 6.44
#